data_AF-A0A9E2MIL4-F1
#
_entry.id   AF-A0A9E2MIL4-F1
#
_cell.length_a   1.000
_cell.length_b   1.000
_cell.length_c   1.000
_cell.angle_alpha   90.00
_cell.angle_beta   90.00
_cell.angle_gamma   90.00
#
_symmetry.space_group_name_H-M   'P 1'
#
loop_
_entity.id
_entity.type
_entity.pdbx_description
1 polymer ?
#
loop_
_entity_poly.entity_id
_entity_poly.type
_entity_poly.pdbx_seq_one_letter_code
_entity_poly.pdbx_strand_id
1 'polypeptide(L)'
;AVAMALGLALPTLKLYGVQLLVFLLLILLGRFERLTMAMIPSSVKKIRAANAARRHFIALQLHTTKKRSAVMLFVSEAERYVEILTDVEVAKKIPNSEWEGIVQNFITLVRAGETARGYLETIERSSKLLIPHFPYDPEETDELPDCLIIL
;
A
#
# COMPACT_ATOMS: atom_id res chain seq x y z
N ALA A 1 4.67 59.78 29.31
CA ALA A 1 3.95 58.86 28.38
C ALA A 1 4.79 57.65 27.92
N VAL A 2 6.12 57.61 28.11
CA VAL A 2 6.97 56.50 27.59
C VAL A 2 7.23 55.38 28.61
N ALA A 3 7.15 55.64 29.91
CA ALA A 3 7.46 54.65 30.96
C ALA A 3 6.36 53.59 31.20
N MET A 4 5.12 53.82 30.72
CA MET A 4 3.98 52.90 30.93
C MET A 4 3.83 51.88 29.78
N ALA A 5 4.59 52.03 28.69
CA ALA A 5 4.56 51.12 27.54
C ALA A 5 5.49 49.90 27.72
N LEU A 6 6.50 49.98 28.60
CA LEU A 6 7.54 48.95 28.72
C LEU A 6 7.13 47.75 29.62
N GLY A 7 6.19 47.96 30.55
CA GLY A 7 5.68 46.89 31.43
C GLY A 7 4.68 45.93 30.77
N LEU A 8 4.11 46.33 29.63
CA LEU A 8 3.14 45.56 28.83
C LEU A 8 3.76 44.90 27.58
N ALA A 9 5.01 45.19 27.24
CA ALA A 9 5.71 44.58 26.09
C ALA A 9 6.34 43.21 26.42
N LEU A 10 6.71 42.97 27.68
CA LEU A 10 7.16 41.67 28.17
C LEU A 10 6.08 40.57 28.08
N PRO A 11 4.79 40.81 28.40
CA PRO A 11 3.76 39.78 28.24
C PRO A 11 3.41 39.48 26.78
N THR A 12 3.49 40.45 25.86
CA THR A 12 3.21 40.18 24.43
C THR A 12 4.30 39.33 23.80
N LEU A 13 5.59 39.59 24.08
CA LEU A 13 6.69 38.74 23.62
C LEU A 13 6.58 37.29 24.16
N LYS A 14 6.15 37.13 25.41
CA LYS A 14 5.85 35.81 25.99
C LYS A 14 4.70 35.12 25.25
N LEU A 15 3.65 35.86 24.87
CA LEU A 15 2.51 35.33 24.12
C LEU A 15 2.94 34.79 22.74
N TYR A 16 3.76 35.56 22.00
CA TYR A 16 4.29 35.13 20.71
C TYR A 16 5.26 33.94 20.85
N GLY A 17 6.07 33.91 21.91
CA GLY A 17 6.94 32.76 22.20
C GLY A 17 6.17 31.48 22.46
N VAL A 18 5.08 31.55 23.24
CA VAL A 18 4.17 30.42 23.47
C VAL A 18 3.46 30.02 22.18
N GLN A 19 2.98 30.97 21.37
CA GLN A 19 2.36 30.68 20.08
C GLN A 19 3.35 29.96 19.13
N LEU A 20 4.59 30.42 19.05
CA LEU A 20 5.62 29.83 18.21
C LEU A 20 5.99 28.43 18.70
N LEU A 21 6.07 28.23 20.02
CA LEU A 21 6.31 26.92 20.64
C LEU A 21 5.16 25.95 20.37
N VAL A 22 3.91 26.38 20.50
CA VAL A 22 2.72 25.57 20.16
C VAL A 22 2.71 25.26 18.67
N PHE A 23 3.04 26.22 17.81
CA PHE A 23 3.12 26.02 16.36
C PHE A 23 4.21 25.02 15.98
N LEU A 24 5.41 25.14 16.57
CA LEU A 24 6.49 24.17 16.40
C LEU A 24 6.09 22.78 16.88
N LEU A 25 5.43 22.70 18.04
CA LEU A 25 4.97 21.45 18.62
C LEU A 25 3.89 20.80 17.72
N LEU A 26 2.93 21.58 17.22
CA LEU A 26 1.93 21.10 16.26
C LEU A 26 2.54 20.66 14.94
N ILE A 27 3.55 21.35 14.42
CA ILE A 27 4.31 20.90 13.24
C ILE A 27 5.02 19.58 13.55
N LEU A 28 5.69 19.49 14.70
CA LEU A 28 6.41 18.28 15.09
C LEU A 28 5.46 17.08 15.25
N LEU A 29 4.30 17.30 15.85
CA LEU A 29 3.22 16.31 15.98
C LEU A 29 2.59 15.96 14.62
N GLY A 30 2.37 16.95 13.75
CA GLY A 30 1.83 16.73 12.40
C GLY A 30 2.80 15.99 11.47
N ARG A 31 4.11 16.09 11.71
CA ARG A 31 5.13 15.28 11.04
C ARG A 31 5.07 13.80 11.41
N PHE A 32 4.44 13.45 12.52
CA PHE A 32 4.08 12.07 12.77
C PHE A 32 2.89 11.72 11.88
N GLU A 33 3.18 11.33 10.64
CA GLU A 33 2.19 10.73 9.72
C GLU A 33 1.43 9.57 10.38
N ARG A 34 2.05 8.90 11.35
CA ARG A 34 1.39 7.89 12.19
C ARG A 34 0.16 8.42 12.93
N LEU A 35 0.15 9.69 13.37
CA LEU A 35 -0.96 10.30 14.12
C LEU A 35 -2.13 10.65 13.19
N THR A 36 -1.86 11.20 12.00
CA THR A 36 -2.88 11.48 11.00
C THR A 36 -3.46 10.18 10.42
N MET A 37 -2.64 9.15 10.22
CA MET A 37 -3.12 7.84 9.81
C MET A 37 -3.90 7.12 10.93
N ALA A 38 -3.61 7.36 12.21
CA ALA A 38 -4.38 6.78 13.31
C ALA A 38 -5.84 7.25 13.37
N MET A 39 -6.13 8.48 12.93
CA MET A 39 -7.50 9.03 12.89
C MET A 39 -8.33 8.55 11.70
N ILE A 40 -7.72 7.89 10.70
CA ILE A 40 -8.47 7.38 9.54
C ILE A 40 -9.05 6.01 9.89
N PRO A 41 -10.38 5.81 9.80
CA PRO A 41 -11.01 4.52 10.02
C PRO A 41 -10.40 3.44 9.11
N SER A 42 -10.20 2.23 9.64
CA SER A 42 -9.59 1.11 8.92
C SER A 42 -10.34 0.74 7.63
N SER A 43 -11.67 0.91 7.60
CA SER A 43 -12.49 0.69 6.40
C SER A 43 -12.14 1.65 5.26
N VAL A 44 -11.89 2.92 5.57
CA VAL A 44 -11.54 3.93 4.55
C VAL A 44 -10.13 3.68 4.01
N LYS A 45 -9.19 3.25 4.87
CA LYS A 45 -7.85 2.84 4.43
C LYS A 45 -7.90 1.70 3.42
N LYS A 46 -8.69 0.66 3.71
CA LYS A 46 -8.88 -0.48 2.80
C LYS A 46 -9.44 -0.07 1.44
N ILE A 47 -10.47 0.79 1.43
CA ILE A 47 -11.07 1.27 0.17
C ILE A 47 -10.06 2.09 -0.63
N ARG A 48 -9.28 2.96 0.03
CA ARG A 48 -8.23 3.74 -0.63
C ARG A 48 -7.14 2.85 -1.22
N ALA A 49 -6.68 1.86 -0.47
CA ALA A 49 -5.68 0.90 -0.92
C ALA A 49 -6.18 0.05 -2.09
N ALA A 50 -7.39 -0.50 -2.01
CA ALA A 50 -8.01 -1.26 -3.11
C ALA A 50 -8.18 -0.40 -4.39
N ASN A 51 -8.58 0.87 -4.24
CA ASN A 51 -8.67 1.78 -5.37
C ASN A 51 -7.29 2.18 -5.94
N ALA A 52 -6.25 2.23 -5.12
CA ALA A 52 -4.88 2.40 -5.59
C ALA A 52 -4.43 1.16 -6.38
N ALA A 53 -4.65 -0.04 -5.83
CA ALA A 53 -4.32 -1.30 -6.49
C ALA A 53 -4.97 -1.41 -7.88
N ARG A 54 -6.28 -1.15 -7.99
CA ARG A 54 -6.99 -1.15 -9.29
C ARG A 54 -6.43 -0.13 -10.27
N ARG A 55 -6.08 1.09 -9.80
CA ARG A 55 -5.46 2.11 -10.65
C ARG A 55 -4.10 1.65 -11.18
N HIS A 56 -3.28 1.02 -10.34
CA HIS A 56 -2.00 0.46 -10.76
C HIS A 56 -2.17 -0.70 -11.75
N PHE A 57 -3.16 -1.57 -11.54
CA PHE A 57 -3.45 -2.67 -12.47
C PHE A 57 -3.77 -2.15 -13.89
N ILE A 58 -4.55 -1.06 -13.98
CA ILE A 58 -4.88 -0.43 -15.26
C ILE A 58 -3.68 0.32 -15.84
N ALA A 59 -2.96 1.09 -15.00
CA ALA A 59 -1.82 1.89 -15.42
C ALA A 59 -0.65 1.04 -15.96
N LEU A 60 -0.44 -0.14 -15.37
CA LEU A 60 0.57 -1.11 -15.81
C LEU A 60 0.12 -1.94 -17.02
N GLN A 61 -1.05 -1.63 -17.62
CA GLN A 61 -1.60 -2.33 -18.79
C GLN A 61 -1.71 -3.86 -18.62
N LEU A 62 -1.85 -4.34 -17.37
CA LEU A 62 -1.96 -5.77 -17.07
C LEU A 62 -3.20 -6.42 -17.72
N HIS A 63 -4.19 -5.60 -18.10
CA HIS A 63 -5.40 -5.99 -18.82
C HIS A 63 -5.23 -6.20 -20.33
N THR A 64 -4.05 -5.89 -20.89
CA THR A 64 -3.78 -5.92 -22.35
C THR A 64 -3.02 -7.19 -22.77
N THR A 65 -2.74 -8.11 -21.84
CA THR A 65 -2.09 -9.39 -22.15
C THR A 65 -2.94 -10.22 -23.11
N LYS A 66 -2.32 -10.91 -24.08
CA LYS A 66 -3.07 -11.63 -25.14
C LYS A 66 -4.00 -12.70 -24.56
N LYS A 67 -3.54 -13.37 -23.51
CA LYS A 67 -4.29 -14.40 -22.78
C LYS A 67 -5.11 -13.86 -21.62
N ARG A 68 -5.05 -12.55 -21.31
CA ARG A 68 -5.69 -11.94 -20.14
C ARG A 68 -5.42 -12.73 -18.87
N SER A 69 -4.15 -13.07 -18.66
CA SER A 69 -3.70 -14.00 -17.62
C SER A 69 -2.92 -13.30 -16.50
N ALA A 70 -2.91 -11.97 -16.48
CA ALA A 70 -2.12 -11.20 -15.53
C ALA A 70 -2.62 -11.34 -14.08
N VAL A 71 -1.66 -11.47 -13.17
CA VAL A 71 -1.85 -11.52 -11.72
C VAL A 71 -0.93 -10.50 -11.08
N MET A 72 -1.46 -9.70 -10.15
CA MET A 72 -0.72 -8.67 -9.45
C MET A 72 -0.87 -8.85 -7.94
N LEU A 73 0.25 -9.04 -7.25
CA LEU A 73 0.32 -8.95 -5.79
C LEU A 73 0.54 -7.49 -5.39
N PHE A 74 -0.47 -6.87 -4.79
CA PHE A 74 -0.38 -5.51 -4.26
C PHE A 74 -0.15 -5.55 -2.75
N VAL A 75 0.89 -4.85 -2.27
CA VAL A 75 1.22 -4.73 -0.86
C VAL A 75 1.36 -3.25 -0.50
N SER A 76 0.56 -2.79 0.45
CA SER A 76 0.74 -1.48 1.09
C SER A 76 1.16 -1.67 2.55
N GLU A 77 2.36 -1.18 2.88
CA GLU A 77 2.84 -1.15 4.25
C GLU A 77 2.07 -0.13 5.11
N ALA A 78 1.79 1.04 4.55
CA ALA A 78 1.18 2.16 5.27
C ALA A 78 -0.27 1.86 5.69
N GLU A 79 -1.05 1.20 4.82
CA GLU A 79 -2.39 0.74 5.14
C GLU A 79 -2.45 -0.67 5.76
N ARG A 80 -1.30 -1.37 5.86
CA ARG A 80 -1.20 -2.79 6.25
C ARG A 80 -2.17 -3.64 5.44
N TYR A 81 -2.15 -3.43 4.13
CA TYR A 81 -3.10 -4.00 3.18
C TYR A 81 -2.37 -4.86 2.16
N VAL A 82 -2.93 -6.04 1.87
CA VAL A 82 -2.43 -6.96 0.86
C VAL A 82 -3.63 -7.46 0.06
N GLU A 83 -3.51 -7.46 -1.27
CA GLU A 83 -4.54 -7.96 -2.18
C GLU A 83 -3.86 -8.58 -3.41
N ILE A 84 -4.39 -9.70 -3.90
CA ILE A 84 -4.03 -10.24 -5.20
C ILE A 84 -5.14 -9.87 -6.17
N LEU A 85 -4.79 -9.14 -7.23
CA LEU A 85 -5.71 -8.79 -8.30
C LEU A 85 -5.39 -9.63 -9.51
N THR A 86 -6.43 -10.13 -10.18
CA THR A 86 -6.29 -10.92 -11.41
C THR A 86 -7.16 -10.36 -12.52
N ASP A 87 -6.76 -10.63 -13.76
CA ASP A 87 -7.63 -10.36 -14.91
C ASP A 87 -8.91 -11.23 -14.86
N VAL A 88 -9.90 -10.85 -15.66
CA VAL A 88 -11.22 -11.45 -15.80
C VAL A 88 -11.14 -12.93 -16.19
N GLU A 89 -10.24 -13.32 -17.09
CA GLU A 89 -10.14 -14.73 -17.52
C GLU A 89 -9.57 -15.62 -16.42
N VAL A 90 -8.66 -15.09 -15.60
CA VAL A 90 -8.14 -15.80 -14.41
C VAL A 90 -9.23 -15.92 -13.35
N ALA A 91 -9.94 -14.83 -13.06
CA ALA A 91 -11.01 -14.80 -12.07
C ALA A 91 -12.19 -15.73 -12.41
N LYS A 92 -12.43 -16.00 -13.71
CA LYS A 92 -13.44 -16.97 -14.15
C LYS A 92 -13.03 -18.42 -13.89
N LYS A 93 -11.72 -18.73 -13.99
CA LYS A 93 -11.21 -20.11 -13.88
C LYS A 93 -10.83 -20.49 -12.45
N ILE A 94 -10.36 -19.53 -11.66
CA ILE A 94 -9.81 -19.76 -10.33
C ILE A 94 -10.64 -18.97 -9.30
N PRO A 95 -11.22 -19.63 -8.29
CA PRO A 95 -12.06 -18.96 -7.31
C PRO A 95 -11.24 -18.10 -6.33
N ASN A 96 -11.85 -17.01 -5.85
CA ASN A 96 -11.23 -16.07 -4.91
C ASN A 96 -10.72 -16.71 -3.61
N SER A 97 -11.31 -17.82 -3.17
CA SER A 97 -10.89 -18.55 -1.96
C SER A 97 -9.45 -19.07 -2.03
N GLU A 98 -8.98 -19.47 -3.21
CA GLU A 98 -7.61 -19.94 -3.40
C GLU A 98 -6.61 -18.79 -3.20
N TRP A 99 -6.94 -17.62 -3.76
CA TRP A 99 -6.16 -16.39 -3.62
C TRP A 99 -6.12 -15.90 -2.17
N GLU A 100 -7.24 -15.96 -1.46
CA GLU A 100 -7.31 -15.63 -0.03
C GLU A 100 -6.34 -16.48 0.80
N GLY A 101 -6.25 -17.79 0.53
CA GLY A 101 -5.32 -18.68 1.22
C GLY A 101 -3.85 -18.27 1.00
N ILE A 102 -3.49 -17.88 -0.22
CA ILE A 102 -2.15 -17.39 -0.54
C ILE A 102 -1.86 -16.08 0.20
N VAL A 103 -2.81 -15.15 0.21
CA VAL A 103 -2.68 -13.86 0.93
C VAL A 103 -2.52 -14.09 2.44
N GLN A 104 -3.28 -15.00 3.04
CA GLN A 104 -3.16 -15.30 4.49
C GLN A 104 -1.78 -15.87 4.84
N ASN A 105 -1.23 -16.74 3.99
CA ASN A 105 0.12 -17.25 4.20
C ASN A 105 1.16 -16.13 4.08
N PHE A 106 1.07 -15.28 3.06
CA PHE A 106 1.93 -14.11 2.91
C PHE A 106 1.89 -13.22 4.16
N ILE A 107 0.70 -12.90 4.66
CA ILE A 107 0.54 -12.10 5.89
C ILE A 107 1.21 -12.77 7.09
N THR A 108 1.12 -14.09 7.20
CA THR A 108 1.73 -14.86 8.30
C THR A 108 3.26 -14.75 8.26
N LEU A 109 3.86 -14.96 7.07
CA LEU A 109 5.30 -14.87 6.87
C LEU A 109 5.84 -13.45 7.09
N VAL A 110 5.15 -12.43 6.58
CA VAL A 110 5.53 -11.03 6.80
C VAL A 110 5.43 -10.66 8.28
N ARG A 111 4.44 -11.18 9.01
CA ARG A 111 4.34 -10.99 10.47
C ARG A 111 5.48 -11.66 11.24
N ALA A 112 6.02 -12.77 10.73
CA ALA A 112 7.17 -13.45 11.28
C ALA A 112 8.51 -12.75 10.94
N GLY A 113 8.50 -11.68 10.15
CA GLY A 113 9.70 -11.01 9.65
C GLY A 113 10.33 -11.69 8.43
N GLU A 114 9.70 -12.75 7.91
CA GLU A 114 10.16 -13.52 6.75
C GLU A 114 9.61 -12.95 5.43
N THR A 115 9.73 -11.64 5.22
CA THR A 115 9.12 -10.93 4.08
C THR A 115 9.57 -11.47 2.72
N ALA A 116 10.88 -11.67 2.53
CA ALA A 116 11.41 -12.18 1.26
C ALA A 116 10.87 -13.58 0.92
N ARG A 117 10.80 -14.46 1.93
CA ARG A 117 10.19 -15.78 1.79
C ARG A 117 8.70 -15.68 1.48
N GLY A 118 7.99 -14.75 2.11
CA GLY A 118 6.58 -14.45 1.82
C GLY A 118 6.35 -14.20 0.33
N TYR A 119 7.16 -13.33 -0.29
CA TYR A 119 7.06 -13.05 -1.72
C TYR A 119 7.36 -14.27 -2.59
N LEU A 120 8.47 -14.97 -2.33
CA LEU A 120 8.86 -16.16 -3.10
C LEU A 120 7.78 -17.25 -3.05
N GLU A 121 7.26 -17.54 -1.86
CA GLU A 121 6.24 -18.56 -1.68
C GLU A 121 4.90 -18.14 -2.31
N THR A 122 4.58 -16.86 -2.31
CA THR A 122 3.40 -16.32 -3.00
C THR A 122 3.51 -16.49 -4.51
N ILE A 123 4.67 -16.18 -5.09
CA ILE A 123 4.93 -16.36 -6.52
C ILE A 123 4.84 -17.85 -6.89
N GLU A 124 5.47 -18.72 -6.10
CA GLU A 124 5.46 -20.17 -6.35
C GLU A 124 4.04 -20.76 -6.29
N ARG A 125 3.27 -20.41 -5.26
CA ARG A 125 1.87 -20.85 -5.11
C ARG A 125 0.99 -20.31 -6.22
N SER A 126 1.16 -19.04 -6.60
CA SER A 126 0.40 -18.43 -7.70
C SER A 126 0.72 -19.12 -9.02
N SER A 127 1.99 -19.42 -9.29
CA SER A 127 2.42 -20.16 -10.48
C SER A 127 1.77 -21.55 -10.53
N LYS A 128 1.83 -22.32 -9.43
CA LYS A 128 1.18 -23.64 -9.32
C LYS A 128 -0.32 -23.60 -9.58
N LEU A 129 -0.99 -22.51 -9.18
CA LEU A 129 -2.42 -22.31 -9.40
C LEU A 129 -2.73 -21.93 -10.86
N LEU A 130 -1.83 -21.22 -11.53
CA LEU A 130 -2.01 -20.77 -12.92
C LEU A 130 -1.74 -21.85 -13.96
N ILE A 131 -0.66 -22.62 -13.78
CA ILE A 131 -0.17 -23.61 -14.77
C ILE A 131 -1.28 -24.55 -15.30
N PRO A 132 -2.19 -25.10 -14.47
CA PRO A 132 -3.25 -26.00 -14.96
C PRO A 132 -4.26 -25.32 -15.90
N HIS A 133 -4.45 -24.01 -15.78
CA HIS A 133 -5.48 -23.24 -16.49
C HIS A 133 -4.93 -22.39 -17.64
N PHE A 134 -3.65 -22.08 -17.59
CA PHE A 134 -2.89 -21.29 -18.54
C PHE A 134 -1.54 -21.98 -18.76
N PRO A 135 -1.50 -23.07 -19.55
CA PRO A 135 -0.28 -23.81 -19.79
C PRO A 135 0.75 -22.93 -20.50
N TYR A 136 2.02 -23.13 -20.14
CA TYR A 136 3.15 -22.45 -20.75
C TYR A 136 3.27 -22.83 -22.23
N ASP A 137 3.42 -21.83 -23.08
CA ASP A 137 3.67 -21.99 -24.50
C ASP A 137 5.09 -21.46 -24.81
N PRO A 138 6.02 -22.32 -25.26
CA PRO A 138 7.40 -21.92 -25.53
C PRO A 138 7.55 -20.95 -26.71
N GLU A 139 6.52 -20.80 -27.55
CA GLU A 139 6.50 -19.78 -28.61
C GLU A 139 5.97 -18.43 -28.12
N GLU A 140 5.46 -18.36 -26.89
CA GLU A 140 4.95 -17.13 -26.30
C GLU A 140 6.09 -16.22 -25.85
N THR A 141 6.06 -14.98 -26.33
CA THR A 141 6.99 -13.94 -25.90
C THR A 141 6.57 -13.45 -24.51
N ASP A 142 7.55 -13.25 -23.64
CA ASP A 142 7.30 -12.66 -22.32
C ASP A 142 6.60 -11.29 -22.45
N GLU A 143 5.36 -11.22 -21.97
CA GLU A 143 4.49 -10.05 -22.13
C GLU A 143 4.69 -9.00 -21.03
N LEU A 144 5.32 -9.38 -19.90
CA LEU A 144 5.45 -8.52 -18.72
C LEU A 144 6.85 -8.64 -18.12
N PRO A 145 7.56 -7.53 -17.84
CA PRO A 145 8.89 -7.59 -17.26
C PRO A 145 8.85 -8.12 -15.82
N ASP A 146 9.73 -9.06 -15.49
CA ASP A 146 9.99 -9.54 -14.13
C ASP A 146 10.63 -8.44 -13.26
N CYS A 147 9.80 -7.61 -12.62
CA CYS A 147 10.29 -6.53 -11.76
C CYS A 147 9.38 -6.25 -10.56
N LEU A 148 10.00 -6.03 -9.40
CA LEU A 148 9.31 -5.50 -8.22
C LEU A 148 9.16 -3.98 -8.35
N ILE A 149 7.91 -3.51 -8.49
CA ILE A 149 7.60 -2.09 -8.55
C ILE A 149 7.35 -1.55 -7.14
N ILE A 150 8.21 -0.64 -6.68
CA ILE A 150 8.09 0.06 -5.39
C ILE A 150 7.62 1.48 -5.67
N LEU A 151 6.53 1.91 -5.02
CA LEU A 151 5.85 3.19 -5.22
C LEU A 151 5.77 4.00 -3.93
#